data_AF-A0A1F2W713-F1
#
_entry.id   AF-A0A1F2W713-F1
#
_cell.length_a   1.000
_cell.length_b   1.000
_cell.length_c   1.000
_cell.angle_alpha   90.00
_cell.angle_beta   90.00
_cell.angle_gamma   90.00
#
_symmetry.space_group_name_H-M   'P 1'
#
loop_
_entity.id
_entity.type
_entity.pdbx_description
1 polymer ?
#
loop_
_entity_poly.entity_id
_entity_poly.type
_entity_poly.pdbx_seq_one_letter_code
_entity_poly.pdbx_strand_id
1 'polypeptide(L)'
;MTLALVLLAAVLFAACGDDAGDPTTTTLPEGSVIAEFETPDGARYRVLLIGASAEAAREAFAAGTYPGIPNGLIRPGDGGVNLSHEWHVTEVEFADMAIEVCDGTVSYIDDLGYEAFVAQHGDRFCPWSAELVDLIER
;
A
#
# COMPACT_ATOMS: atom_id res chain seq x y z
N MET A 1 71.34 -10.00 8.62
CA MET A 1 72.32 -8.97 8.21
C MET A 1 71.81 -8.36 6.92
N THR A 2 71.54 -7.04 6.93
CA THR A 2 71.32 -6.15 5.76
C THR A 2 70.10 -6.47 4.86
N LEU A 3 69.27 -5.56 4.38
CA LEU A 3 69.20 -4.10 4.39
C LEU A 3 67.78 -3.72 3.89
N ALA A 4 67.25 -2.59 4.39
CA ALA A 4 65.97 -2.01 4.03
C ALA A 4 65.83 -1.63 2.54
N LEU A 5 64.60 -1.60 2.02
CA LEU A 5 64.16 -0.50 1.15
C LEU A 5 62.64 -0.30 1.27
N VAL A 6 62.27 0.87 1.79
CA VAL A 6 60.90 1.41 1.82
C VAL A 6 60.59 1.97 0.44
N LEU A 7 59.44 1.62 -0.13
CA LEU A 7 58.83 2.36 -1.24
C LEU A 7 57.35 2.58 -0.93
N LEU A 8 57.10 3.83 -0.55
CA LEU A 8 55.81 4.45 -0.31
C LEU A 8 55.07 4.57 -1.65
N ALA A 9 53.94 3.89 -1.81
CA ALA A 9 53.00 4.16 -2.89
C ALA A 9 51.62 4.42 -2.27
N ALA A 10 51.32 5.71 -2.07
CA ALA A 10 50.01 6.17 -1.67
C ALA A 10 49.06 6.00 -2.87
N VAL A 11 48.27 4.94 -2.86
CA VAL A 11 47.18 4.76 -3.82
C VAL A 11 45.99 5.56 -3.29
N LEU A 12 45.79 6.74 -3.87
CA LEU A 12 44.55 7.51 -3.79
C LEU A 12 43.46 6.64 -4.40
N PHE A 13 42.66 5.98 -3.57
CA PHE A 13 41.38 5.43 -4.04
C PHE A 13 40.51 6.62 -4.43
N ALA A 14 40.33 6.76 -5.73
CA ALA A 14 39.34 7.62 -6.34
C ALA A 14 38.00 7.41 -5.63
N ALA A 15 37.43 8.52 -5.15
CA ALA A 15 36.06 8.57 -4.69
C ALA A 15 35.15 8.11 -5.84
N CYS A 16 34.69 6.86 -5.78
CA CYS A 16 33.52 6.43 -6.52
C CYS A 16 32.35 7.22 -5.95
N GLY A 17 31.89 8.20 -6.72
CA GLY A 17 30.56 8.75 -6.56
C GLY A 17 29.57 7.64 -6.81
N ASP A 18 29.05 7.08 -5.72
CA ASP A 18 27.73 6.48 -5.72
C ASP A 18 26.75 7.63 -5.46
N ASP A 19 26.37 8.31 -6.53
CA ASP A 19 25.07 8.98 -6.61
C ASP A 19 24.03 7.85 -6.70
N ALA A 20 23.94 7.07 -5.62
CA ALA A 20 22.85 6.14 -5.42
C ALA A 20 21.65 7.03 -5.10
N GLY A 21 20.95 7.42 -6.16
CA GLY A 21 19.61 7.96 -6.06
C GLY A 21 18.85 7.10 -5.06
N ASP A 22 18.54 7.71 -3.93
CA ASP A 22 17.72 7.15 -2.87
C ASP A 22 16.51 6.49 -3.54
N PRO A 23 16.28 5.16 -3.38
CA PRO A 23 15.16 4.51 -4.02
C PRO A 23 13.94 5.23 -3.52
N THR A 24 13.32 5.99 -4.43
CA THR A 24 12.27 6.98 -4.18
C THR A 24 11.46 6.63 -2.94
N THR A 25 11.90 7.14 -1.79
CA THR A 25 11.10 7.05 -0.57
C THR A 25 9.98 8.02 -0.84
N THR A 26 8.91 7.54 -1.46
CA THR A 26 7.67 8.29 -1.60
C THR A 26 7.24 8.59 -0.17
N THR A 27 7.60 9.78 0.31
CA THR A 27 7.16 10.28 1.61
C THR A 27 5.64 10.28 1.57
N LEU A 28 5.03 9.41 2.37
CA LEU A 28 3.58 9.38 2.46
C LEU A 28 3.07 10.72 3.01
N PRO A 29 1.85 11.13 2.66
CA PRO A 29 1.26 12.34 3.24
C PRO A 29 1.30 12.30 4.77
N GLU A 30 1.59 13.44 5.39
CA GLU A 30 1.58 13.55 6.85
C GLU A 30 0.21 13.12 7.41
N GLY A 31 0.23 12.29 8.47
CA GLY A 31 -0.99 11.77 9.09
C GLY A 31 -1.67 10.63 8.31
N SER A 32 -1.16 10.23 7.15
CA SER A 32 -1.64 9.03 6.44
C SER A 32 -1.23 7.74 7.15
N VAL A 33 -1.90 6.63 6.82
CA VAL A 33 -1.55 5.28 7.24
C VAL A 33 -1.82 4.31 6.10
N ILE A 34 -1.02 3.26 5.96
CA ILE A 34 -1.36 2.16 5.06
C ILE A 34 -2.17 1.13 5.86
N ALA A 35 -3.41 0.89 5.45
CA ALA A 35 -4.25 -0.16 5.99
C ALA A 35 -4.18 -1.41 5.12
N GLU A 36 -4.00 -2.58 5.73
CA GLU A 36 -4.15 -3.88 5.07
C GLU A 36 -5.53 -4.45 5.40
N PHE A 37 -6.28 -4.80 4.37
CA PHE A 37 -7.58 -5.43 4.49
C PHE A 37 -7.54 -6.85 3.93
N GLU A 38 -8.27 -7.77 4.56
CA GLU A 38 -8.45 -9.15 4.10
C GLU A 38 -9.91 -9.36 3.64
N THR A 39 -10.11 -9.85 2.41
CA THR A 39 -11.43 -10.20 1.87
C THR A 39 -11.84 -11.63 2.26
N PRO A 40 -13.13 -12.03 2.14
CA PRO A 40 -13.62 -13.34 2.64
C PRO A 40 -12.96 -14.59 2.04
N ASP A 41 -12.30 -14.45 0.90
CA ASP A 41 -11.50 -15.50 0.25
C ASP A 41 -10.05 -15.58 0.79
N GLY A 42 -9.71 -14.77 1.80
CA GLY A 42 -8.39 -14.69 2.41
C GLY A 42 -7.37 -13.87 1.61
N ALA A 43 -7.78 -13.27 0.49
CA ALA A 43 -6.93 -12.37 -0.27
C ALA A 43 -6.81 -11.02 0.44
N ARG A 44 -5.67 -10.37 0.28
CA ARG A 44 -5.35 -9.12 0.97
C ARG A 44 -5.01 -8.02 0.00
N TYR A 45 -5.35 -6.80 0.36
CA TYR A 45 -4.96 -5.60 -0.37
C TYR A 45 -4.63 -4.47 0.60
N ARG A 46 -3.80 -3.54 0.15
CA ARG A 46 -3.36 -2.38 0.92
C ARG A 46 -3.91 -1.10 0.35
N VAL A 47 -4.28 -0.19 1.25
CA VAL A 47 -4.79 1.12 0.88
C VAL A 47 -4.11 2.20 1.69
N LEU A 48 -3.72 3.29 1.01
CA LEU A 48 -3.27 4.50 1.67
C LEU A 48 -4.51 5.29 2.15
N LEU A 49 -4.72 5.33 3.46
CA LEU A 49 -5.75 6.12 4.09
C LEU A 49 -5.20 7.49 4.47
N ILE A 50 -6.01 8.53 4.31
CA ILE A 50 -5.63 9.92 4.58
C ILE A 50 -6.75 10.62 5.36
N GLY A 51 -6.40 11.60 6.19
CA GLY A 51 -7.38 12.38 6.94
C GLY A 51 -8.31 11.51 7.79
N ALA A 52 -9.62 11.73 7.68
CA ALA A 52 -10.63 11.08 8.51
C ALA A 52 -10.62 9.54 8.42
N SER A 53 -10.34 8.95 7.26
CA SER A 53 -10.26 7.48 7.14
C SER A 53 -9.01 6.93 7.83
N ALA A 54 -7.90 7.66 7.84
CA ALA A 54 -6.71 7.27 8.60
C ALA A 54 -6.97 7.31 10.12
N GLU A 55 -7.65 8.35 10.60
CA GLU A 55 -8.03 8.50 12.01
C GLU A 55 -9.00 7.39 12.44
N ALA A 56 -10.06 7.16 11.67
CA ALA A 56 -11.05 6.11 11.97
C ALA A 56 -10.44 4.71 11.99
N ALA A 57 -9.54 4.40 11.05
CA ALA A 57 -8.85 3.11 11.03
C ALA A 57 -7.97 2.91 12.27
N ARG A 58 -7.21 3.94 12.67
CA ARG A 58 -6.37 3.89 13.89
C ARG A 58 -7.20 3.72 15.15
N GLU A 59 -8.28 4.48 15.30
CA GLU A 59 -9.18 4.38 16.45
C GLU A 59 -9.78 2.98 16.56
N ALA A 60 -10.31 2.45 15.45
CA ALA A 60 -10.91 1.13 15.43
C ALA A 60 -9.89 0.03 15.72
N PHE A 61 -8.73 0.08 15.09
CA PHE A 61 -7.67 -0.90 15.30
C PHE A 61 -7.16 -0.90 16.75
N ALA A 62 -6.95 0.30 17.34
CA ALA A 62 -6.54 0.44 18.74
C ALA A 62 -7.61 -0.05 19.73
N ALA A 63 -8.89 0.09 19.39
CA ALA A 63 -10.01 -0.37 20.20
C ALA A 63 -10.35 -1.86 19.99
N GLY A 64 -9.75 -2.52 19.00
CA GLY A 64 -10.15 -3.86 18.57
C GLY A 64 -11.56 -3.92 17.99
N THR A 65 -12.00 -2.83 17.35
CA THR A 65 -13.30 -2.70 16.69
C THR A 65 -13.12 -2.60 15.17
N TYR A 66 -14.24 -2.63 14.45
CA TYR A 66 -14.28 -2.49 13.00
C TYR A 66 -14.57 -1.04 12.60
N PRO A 67 -13.79 -0.41 11.71
CA PRO A 67 -14.03 0.98 11.29
C PRO A 67 -15.24 1.14 10.36
N GLY A 68 -15.76 0.04 9.80
CA GLY A 68 -16.82 0.03 8.78
C GLY A 68 -16.32 -0.50 7.44
N ILE A 69 -17.23 -0.64 6.47
CA ILE A 69 -16.95 -1.19 5.14
C ILE A 69 -16.05 -0.22 4.37
N PRO A 70 -14.82 -0.61 3.98
CA PRO A 70 -13.97 0.27 3.18
C PRO A 70 -14.64 0.45 1.82
N ASN A 71 -14.90 1.69 1.41
CA ASN A 71 -15.57 2.02 0.17
C ASN A 71 -14.83 3.16 -0.52
N GLY A 72 -14.21 2.86 -1.66
CA GLY A 72 -13.37 3.81 -2.37
C GLY A 72 -13.43 3.65 -3.89
N LEU A 73 -12.69 4.50 -4.58
CA LEU A 73 -12.55 4.49 -6.03
C LEU A 73 -11.40 3.56 -6.44
N ILE A 74 -11.66 2.64 -7.36
CA ILE A 74 -10.60 1.80 -7.93
C ILE A 74 -9.89 2.55 -9.07
N ARG A 75 -8.56 2.48 -9.10
CA ARG A 75 -7.68 3.15 -10.08
C ARG A 75 -6.61 2.18 -10.58
N PRO A 76 -6.14 2.34 -11.84
CA PRO A 76 -5.10 1.49 -12.39
C PRO A 76 -3.74 1.75 -11.71
N GLY A 77 -2.89 0.74 -11.65
CA GLY A 77 -1.58 0.77 -10.98
C GLY A 77 -1.67 0.51 -9.47
N ASP A 78 -0.55 0.18 -8.81
CA ASP A 78 -0.50 -0.24 -7.40
C ASP A 78 -0.60 0.90 -6.36
N GLY A 79 -0.60 2.16 -6.82
CA GLY A 79 -0.61 3.34 -5.96
C GLY A 79 0.59 3.47 -5.02
N GLY A 80 1.66 2.69 -5.25
CA GLY A 80 2.86 2.62 -4.41
C GLY A 80 2.68 1.89 -3.07
N VAL A 81 1.48 1.37 -2.78
CA VAL A 81 1.17 0.69 -1.51
C VAL A 81 0.56 -0.69 -1.72
N ASN A 82 -0.21 -0.90 -2.79
CA ASN A 82 -0.92 -2.14 -3.10
C ASN A 82 -0.10 -3.06 -4.01
N LEU A 83 1.18 -3.26 -3.67
CA LEU A 83 2.22 -3.80 -4.56
C LEU A 83 1.97 -5.20 -5.14
N SER A 84 1.04 -5.97 -4.57
CA SER A 84 0.65 -7.29 -5.07
C SER A 84 -0.41 -7.25 -6.17
N HIS A 85 -0.94 -6.07 -6.51
CA HIS A 85 -2.04 -5.89 -7.44
C HIS A 85 -1.74 -4.80 -8.47
N GLU A 86 -2.31 -4.92 -9.66
CA GLU A 86 -2.14 -3.93 -10.74
C GLU A 86 -3.15 -2.77 -10.66
N TRP A 87 -3.75 -2.59 -9.49
CA TRP A 87 -4.76 -1.59 -9.18
C TRP A 87 -4.66 -1.18 -7.71
N HIS A 88 -5.25 -0.05 -7.36
CA HIS A 88 -5.34 0.43 -5.98
C HIS A 88 -6.66 1.14 -5.74
N VAL A 89 -6.98 1.37 -4.47
CA VAL A 89 -8.16 2.12 -4.05
C VAL A 89 -7.73 3.50 -3.55
N THR A 90 -8.47 4.53 -3.95
CA THR A 90 -8.33 5.91 -3.48
C THR A 90 -9.64 6.41 -2.89
N GLU A 91 -9.60 7.56 -2.20
CA GLU A 91 -10.82 8.24 -1.70
C GLU A 91 -11.68 7.30 -0.85
N VAL A 92 -11.03 6.56 0.06
CA VAL A 92 -11.69 5.61 0.95
C VAL A 92 -12.42 6.34 2.06
N GLU A 93 -13.69 5.96 2.20
CA GLU A 93 -14.54 6.24 3.35
C GLU A 93 -15.03 4.90 3.93
N PHE A 94 -15.43 4.91 5.20
CA PHE A 94 -16.03 3.75 5.84
C PHE A 94 -17.55 3.88 5.86
N ALA A 95 -18.25 2.88 5.31
CA ALA A 95 -19.70 2.82 5.27
C ALA A 95 -20.26 1.83 6.30
N ASP A 96 -21.41 2.16 6.90
CA ASP A 96 -22.11 1.26 7.83
C ASP A 96 -22.90 0.15 7.11
N MET A 97 -23.28 0.40 5.86
CA MET A 97 -24.07 -0.50 5.05
C MET A 97 -23.75 -0.26 3.58
N ALA A 98 -23.60 -1.33 2.81
CA ALA A 98 -23.49 -1.28 1.36
C ALA A 98 -24.77 -1.84 0.71
N ILE A 99 -24.78 -1.98 -0.62
CA ILE A 99 -25.83 -2.71 -1.36
C ILE A 99 -25.21 -3.99 -1.96
N GLU A 100 -26.02 -4.94 -2.41
CA GLU A 100 -25.63 -6.26 -2.97
C GLU A 100 -24.51 -6.23 -4.04
N VAL A 101 -24.21 -5.07 -4.63
CA VAL A 101 -23.17 -4.89 -5.66
C VAL A 101 -21.74 -4.85 -5.06
N CYS A 102 -21.62 -4.87 -3.73
CA CYS A 102 -20.36 -4.65 -2.99
C CYS A 102 -19.64 -5.93 -2.48
N ASP A 103 -20.05 -7.12 -2.92
CA ASP A 103 -19.43 -8.39 -2.46
C ASP A 103 -18.24 -8.87 -3.30
N GLY A 104 -17.58 -7.95 -4.02
CA GLY A 104 -16.35 -8.27 -4.76
C GLY A 104 -15.19 -8.64 -3.84
N THR A 105 -14.38 -9.61 -4.25
CA THR A 105 -13.10 -9.91 -3.58
C THR A 105 -11.91 -9.39 -4.38
N VAL A 106 -10.76 -9.30 -3.72
CA VAL A 106 -9.50 -8.93 -4.38
C VAL A 106 -9.17 -9.92 -5.49
N SER A 107 -9.27 -11.23 -5.23
CA SER A 107 -9.00 -12.26 -6.24
C SER A 107 -9.91 -12.13 -7.46
N TYR A 108 -11.17 -11.75 -7.26
CA TYR A 108 -12.10 -11.54 -8.38
C TYR A 108 -11.66 -10.39 -9.30
N ILE A 109 -11.16 -9.29 -8.74
CA ILE A 109 -10.63 -8.17 -9.54
C ILE A 109 -9.36 -8.61 -10.25
N ASP A 110 -8.46 -9.32 -9.58
CA ASP A 110 -7.20 -9.79 -10.17
C ASP A 110 -7.44 -10.78 -11.32
N ASP A 111 -8.38 -11.71 -11.17
CA ASP A 111 -8.75 -12.68 -12.20
C ASP A 111 -9.44 -12.00 -13.41
N LEU A 112 -10.29 -11.00 -13.15
CA LEU A 112 -11.05 -10.31 -14.18
C LEU A 112 -10.20 -9.24 -14.91
N GLY A 113 -9.30 -8.60 -14.18
CA GLY A 113 -8.56 -7.41 -14.59
C GLY A 113 -9.33 -6.11 -14.33
N TYR A 114 -8.59 -5.06 -13.95
CA TYR A 114 -9.12 -3.73 -13.62
C TYR A 114 -10.10 -3.18 -14.67
N GLU A 115 -9.72 -3.19 -15.95
CA GLU A 115 -10.53 -2.60 -17.01
C GLU A 115 -11.89 -3.29 -17.15
N ALA A 116 -11.89 -4.62 -17.10
CA ALA A 116 -13.11 -5.41 -17.21
C ALA A 116 -13.97 -5.31 -15.95
N PHE A 117 -13.36 -5.19 -14.77
CA PHE A 117 -14.07 -4.90 -13.53
C PHE A 117 -14.81 -3.57 -13.62
N VAL A 118 -14.11 -2.49 -13.99
CA VAL A 118 -14.70 -1.15 -14.09
C VAL A 118 -15.81 -1.10 -15.15
N ALA A 119 -15.63 -1.79 -16.27
CA ALA A 119 -16.64 -1.85 -17.33
C ALA A 119 -17.94 -2.57 -16.89
N GLN A 120 -17.85 -3.54 -15.97
CA GLN A 120 -18.99 -4.34 -15.54
C GLN A 120 -19.65 -3.81 -14.27
N HIS A 121 -18.87 -3.30 -13.32
CA HIS A 121 -19.31 -2.99 -11.95
C HIS A 121 -19.19 -1.50 -11.60
N GLY A 122 -18.55 -0.70 -12.45
CA GLY A 122 -18.23 0.70 -12.18
C GLY A 122 -16.92 0.88 -11.42
N ASP A 123 -16.61 2.11 -11.03
CA ASP A 123 -15.31 2.47 -10.47
C ASP A 123 -15.26 2.50 -8.95
N ARG A 124 -16.25 1.91 -8.28
CA ARG A 124 -16.27 1.75 -6.81
C ARG A 124 -15.93 0.32 -6.43
N PHE A 125 -15.09 0.20 -5.41
CA PHE A 125 -14.80 -1.06 -4.75
C PHE A 125 -15.09 -0.92 -3.25
N CYS A 126 -15.92 -1.83 -2.75
CA CYS A 126 -16.55 -1.74 -1.43
C CYS A 126 -16.68 -3.10 -0.77
N PRO A 127 -15.61 -3.89 -0.56
CA PRO A 127 -15.72 -5.28 -0.14
C PRO A 127 -16.43 -5.37 1.22
N TRP A 128 -17.71 -5.77 1.20
CA TRP A 128 -18.60 -5.69 2.36
C TRP A 128 -18.00 -6.35 3.61
N SER A 129 -17.46 -7.54 3.39
CA SER A 129 -16.95 -8.41 4.44
C SER A 129 -15.43 -8.35 4.57
N ALA A 130 -14.80 -7.25 4.13
CA ALA A 130 -13.38 -7.05 4.35
C ALA A 130 -13.08 -6.76 5.82
N GLU A 131 -12.02 -7.33 6.35
CA GLU A 131 -11.55 -7.10 7.71
C GLU A 131 -10.28 -6.25 7.69
N LEU A 132 -10.19 -5.25 8.58
CA LEU A 132 -8.94 -4.52 8.80
C LEU A 132 -7.99 -5.40 9.61
N VAL A 133 -6.88 -5.84 9.00
CA VAL A 133 -5.96 -6.82 9.59
C VAL A 133 -4.60 -6.24 9.99
N ASP A 134 -4.19 -5.10 9.42
CA ASP A 134 -2.95 -4.43 9.80
C ASP A 134 -2.98 -2.92 9.53
N LEU A 135 -2.16 -2.17 10.27
CA LEU A 135 -1.86 -0.75 10.05
C LEU A 135 -0.34 -0.54 10.02
N ILE A 136 0.16 -0.07 8.87
CA ILE A 136 1.58 0.19 8.64
C ILE A 136 1.80 1.71 8.68
N GLU A 137 2.36 2.16 9.78
CA GLU A 137 2.86 3.51 9.97
C GLU A 137 4.24 3.62 9.27
N ARG A 138 4.46 4.64 8.43
CA ARG A 138 5.76 4.89 7.79
C ARG A 138 6.35 6.23 8.22
#